data_AF-A0A0T0M5F6-F1
#
_entry.id   AF-A0A0T0M5F6-F1
#
_cell.length_a   1.000
_cell.length_b   1.000
_cell.length_c   1.000
_cell.angle_alpha   90.00
_cell.angle_beta   90.00
_cell.angle_gamma   90.00
#
_symmetry.space_group_name_H-M   'P 1'
#
loop_
_entity.id
_entity.type
_entity.pdbx_description
1 polymer ?
#
loop_
_entity_poly.entity_id
_entity_poly.type
_entity_poly.pdbx_seq_one_letter_code
_entity_poly.pdbx_strand_id
1 'polypeptide(L)'
;MLLLGIFYLIPFIIIFVVFGNLCDRYQEKRGLPIFIALLLFFGLKFLATFLISYLTMNFSDSFDPREIIIENIFIIHIASFFAGFSSAFIYYRYLKIKFQHIHQFKNSEIENLGEN
;
A
#
# COMPACT_ATOMS: atom_id res chain seq x y z
N MET A 1 -18.42 1.42 -14.43
CA MET A 1 -17.08 0.98 -14.88
C MET A 1 -15.99 2.02 -14.68
N LEU A 2 -16.19 3.29 -15.06
CA LEU A 2 -15.22 4.39 -14.84
C LEU A 2 -14.77 4.54 -13.37
N LEU A 3 -15.69 4.44 -12.42
CA LEU A 3 -15.36 4.52 -10.99
C LEU A 3 -14.41 3.40 -10.52
N LEU A 4 -14.66 2.14 -10.92
CA LEU A 4 -13.78 1.01 -10.59
C LEU A 4 -12.38 1.18 -11.19
N GLY A 5 -12.31 1.69 -12.43
CA GLY A 5 -11.04 2.04 -13.07
C GLY A 5 -10.27 3.07 -12.26
N ILE A 6 -10.89 4.19 -11.89
CA ILE A 6 -10.22 5.26 -11.14
C ILE A 6 -9.79 4.78 -9.74
N PHE A 7 -10.66 4.09 -9.00
CA PHE A 7 -10.40 3.72 -7.60
C PHE A 7 -9.46 2.52 -7.39
N TYR A 8 -9.19 1.74 -8.43
CA TYR A 8 -8.29 0.57 -8.35
C TYR A 8 -7.10 0.66 -9.31
N LEU A 9 -7.28 1.18 -10.52
CA LEU A 9 -6.18 1.30 -11.50
C LEU A 9 -5.19 2.42 -11.10
N ILE A 10 -5.69 3.57 -10.64
CA ILE A 10 -4.81 4.68 -10.27
C ILE A 10 -3.88 4.30 -9.11
N PRO A 11 -4.37 3.74 -7.99
CA PRO A 11 -3.47 3.30 -6.91
C PRO A 11 -2.51 2.21 -7.36
N PHE A 12 -2.95 1.29 -8.22
CA PHE A 12 -2.08 0.27 -8.79
C PHE A 12 -0.91 0.88 -9.57
N ILE A 13 -1.20 1.81 -10.49
CA ILE A 13 -0.17 2.50 -11.30
C ILE A 13 0.76 3.31 -10.41
N ILE A 14 0.21 4.04 -9.43
CA ILE A 14 1.02 4.83 -8.49
C ILE A 14 1.98 3.91 -7.72
N ILE A 15 1.49 2.81 -7.16
CA ILE A 15 2.34 1.85 -6.44
C ILE A 15 3.41 1.28 -7.37
N PHE A 16 3.01 0.86 -8.58
CA PHE A 16 3.95 0.30 -9.55
C PHE A 16 5.08 1.27 -9.91
N VAL A 17 4.75 2.53 -10.20
CA VAL A 17 5.73 3.57 -10.58
C VAL A 17 6.61 3.97 -9.39
N VAL A 18 6.01 4.24 -8.23
CA VAL A 18 6.74 4.72 -7.05
C VAL A 18 7.72 3.64 -6.53
N PHE A 19 7.27 2.40 -6.41
CA PHE A 19 8.13 1.30 -5.97
C PHE A 19 9.10 0.85 -7.05
N GLY A 20 8.71 0.92 -8.33
CA GLY A 20 9.60 0.68 -9.46
C GLY A 20 10.78 1.65 -9.46
N ASN A 21 10.50 2.95 -9.37
CA ASN A 21 11.53 3.99 -9.28
C ASN A 21 12.43 3.82 -8.04
N LEU A 22 11.87 3.37 -6.91
CA LEU A 22 12.66 3.08 -5.73
C LEU A 22 13.64 1.93 -5.97
N CYS A 23 13.16 0.81 -6.54
CA CYS A 23 14.00 -0.34 -6.83
C CYS A 23 15.09 0.02 -7.86
N ASP A 24 14.75 0.78 -8.90
CA ASP A 24 15.70 1.21 -9.93
C ASP A 24 16.82 2.08 -9.36
N ARG A 25 16.46 3.01 -8.48
CA ARG A 25 17.43 3.90 -7.83
C ARG A 25 18.50 3.14 -7.06
N TYR A 26 18.15 1.98 -6.49
CA TYR A 26 19.06 1.17 -5.67
C TYR A 26 19.51 -0.13 -6.36
N GLN A 27 19.20 -0.31 -7.65
CA GLN A 27 19.51 -1.51 -8.44
C GLN A 27 18.94 -2.81 -7.83
N GLU A 28 17.78 -2.73 -7.18
CA GLU A 28 17.11 -3.84 -6.51
C GLU A 28 16.06 -4.50 -7.41
N LYS A 29 15.73 -5.77 -7.12
CA LYS A 29 14.71 -6.51 -7.90
C LYS A 29 13.32 -5.93 -7.64
N ARG A 30 12.64 -5.48 -8.70
CA ARG A 30 11.31 -4.82 -8.63
C ARG A 30 10.17 -5.72 -8.15
N GLY A 31 10.20 -7.01 -8.48
CA GLY A 31 9.03 -7.89 -8.39
C GLY A 31 8.42 -8.02 -7.00
N LEU A 32 9.22 -8.46 -6.02
CA LEU A 32 8.74 -8.72 -4.66
C LEU A 32 8.34 -7.44 -3.90
N PRO A 33 9.10 -6.33 -3.95
CA PRO A 33 8.69 -5.05 -3.39
C PRO A 33 7.35 -4.54 -3.92
N ILE A 34 7.16 -4.54 -5.24
CA ILE A 34 5.91 -4.07 -5.85
C ILE A 34 4.75 -4.99 -5.46
N PHE A 35 4.95 -6.30 -5.50
CA PHE A 35 3.91 -7.26 -5.11
C PHE A 35 3.46 -7.08 -3.66
N ILE A 36 4.40 -6.91 -2.72
CA ILE A 36 4.08 -6.68 -1.31
C ILE A 36 3.36 -5.34 -1.13
N ALA A 37 3.79 -4.28 -1.82
CA ALA A 37 3.12 -2.98 -1.74
C ALA A 37 1.67 -3.04 -2.23
N LEU A 38 1.42 -3.76 -3.32
CA LEU A 38 0.07 -4.01 -3.84
C LEU A 38 -0.77 -4.82 -2.86
N LEU A 39 -0.19 -5.88 -2.29
CA LEU A 39 -0.87 -6.74 -1.32
C LEU A 39 -1.22 -5.97 -0.05
N LEU A 40 -0.30 -5.14 0.47
CA LEU A 40 -0.56 -4.29 1.61
C LEU A 40 -1.68 -3.28 1.31
N PHE A 41 -1.62 -2.59 0.17
CA PHE A 41 -2.63 -1.59 -0.17
C PHE A 41 -4.02 -2.21 -0.38
N PHE A 42 -4.14 -3.16 -1.32
CA PHE A 42 -5.44 -3.73 -1.69
C PHE A 42 -5.95 -4.70 -0.64
N GLY A 43 -5.06 -5.49 -0.01
CA GLY A 43 -5.41 -6.42 1.05
C GLY A 43 -5.95 -5.69 2.28
N LEU A 44 -5.26 -4.65 2.76
CA LEU A 44 -5.76 -3.87 3.92
C LEU A 44 -6.98 -3.04 3.57
N LYS A 45 -7.07 -2.46 2.36
CA LYS A 45 -8.29 -1.78 1.92
C LYS A 45 -9.48 -2.73 1.94
N PHE A 46 -9.32 -3.95 1.42
CA PHE A 46 -10.38 -4.96 1.42
C PHE A 46 -10.75 -5.39 2.85
N LEU A 47 -9.75 -5.71 3.68
CA LEU A 47 -9.96 -6.12 5.06
C LEU A 47 -10.64 -5.03 5.89
N ALA A 48 -10.22 -3.77 5.75
CA ALA A 48 -10.83 -2.64 6.42
C ALA A 48 -12.28 -2.42 5.97
N THR A 49 -12.54 -2.51 4.66
CA THR A 49 -13.91 -2.39 4.12
C THR A 49 -14.81 -3.47 4.71
N PHE A 50 -14.32 -4.72 4.75
CA PHE A 50 -15.06 -5.86 5.29
C PHE A 50 -15.31 -5.71 6.78
N LEU A 51 -14.28 -5.36 7.56
CA LEU A 51 -14.39 -5.20 9.01
C LEU A 51 -15.33 -4.05 9.38
N ILE A 52 -15.20 -2.89 8.74
CA ILE A 52 -16.06 -1.74 9.01
C ILE A 52 -17.50 -2.09 8.64
N SER A 53 -17.75 -2.73 7.49
CA SER A 53 -19.09 -3.16 7.10
C SER A 53 -19.69 -4.16 8.11
N TYR A 54 -18.89 -5.13 8.56
CA TYR A 54 -19.30 -6.10 9.57
C TYR A 54 -19.64 -5.44 10.92
N LEU A 55 -18.80 -4.52 11.37
CA LEU A 55 -19.04 -3.75 12.59
C LEU A 55 -20.30 -2.88 12.46
N THR A 56 -20.48 -2.20 11.33
CA THR A 56 -21.69 -1.41 11.06
C THR A 56 -22.94 -2.27 11.09
N MET A 57 -22.91 -3.50 10.57
CA MET A 57 -24.05 -4.42 10.64
C MET A 57 -24.36 -4.89 12.07
N ASN A 58 -23.32 -5.17 12.87
CA ASN A 58 -23.49 -5.74 14.20
C ASN A 58 -23.80 -4.72 15.30
N PHE A 59 -23.32 -3.48 15.14
CA PHE A 59 -23.51 -2.40 16.12
C PHE A 59 -24.58 -1.40 15.70
N SER A 60 -25.34 -1.72 14.66
CA SER A 60 -26.46 -0.88 14.25
C SER A 60 -27.73 -1.25 15.01
N ASP A 61 -28.30 -0.27 15.71
CA ASP A 61 -29.63 -0.36 16.34
C ASP A 61 -30.79 -0.15 15.34
N SER A 62 -30.49 0.04 14.05
CA SER A 62 -31.50 0.38 13.03
C SER A 62 -32.31 -0.82 12.57
N PHE A 63 -33.56 -0.56 12.16
CA PHE A 63 -34.48 -1.57 11.64
C PHE A 63 -34.03 -2.21 10.32
N ASP A 64 -33.18 -1.53 9.53
CA ASP A 64 -32.54 -2.08 8.33
C ASP A 64 -31.03 -1.75 8.27
N PRO A 65 -30.15 -2.67 8.71
CA PRO A 65 -28.70 -2.44 8.72
C PRO A 65 -28.08 -2.32 7.32
N ARG A 66 -28.79 -2.68 6.25
CA ARG A 66 -28.30 -2.49 4.88
C ARG A 66 -28.33 -1.03 4.45
N GLU A 67 -29.34 -0.30 4.88
CA GLU A 67 -29.50 1.11 4.51
C GLU A 67 -28.34 1.95 5.07
N ILE A 68 -27.92 1.67 6.30
CA ILE A 68 -26.77 2.34 6.94
C ILE A 68 -25.46 2.06 6.22
N ILE A 69 -25.23 0.84 5.72
CA ILE A 69 -24.03 0.56 4.92
C ILE A 69 -24.04 1.37 3.64
N ILE A 70 -25.20 1.50 2.98
CA ILE A 70 -25.35 2.28 1.75
C ILE A 70 -25.09 3.76 2.04
N GLU A 71 -25.64 4.30 3.12
CA GLU A 71 -25.43 5.69 3.54
C GLU A 71 -23.96 5.98 3.87
N ASN A 72 -23.27 5.03 4.49
CA ASN A 72 -21.89 5.21 4.94
C ASN A 72 -20.84 4.69 3.94
N ILE A 73 -21.25 4.18 2.78
CA ILE A 73 -20.37 3.47 1.84
C ILE A 73 -19.18 4.33 1.39
N PHE A 74 -19.41 5.63 1.24
CA PHE A 74 -18.37 6.58 0.86
C PHE A 74 -17.31 6.75 1.96
N ILE A 75 -17.76 6.88 3.21
CA ILE A 75 -16.88 7.02 4.39
C ILE A 75 -16.08 5.73 4.58
N ILE A 76 -16.73 4.57 4.46
CA ILE A 76 -16.08 3.26 4.55
C ILE A 76 -15.00 3.13 3.47
N HIS A 77 -15.30 3.52 2.24
CA HIS A 77 -14.35 3.50 1.14
C HIS A 77 -13.16 4.43 1.38
N ILE A 78 -13.39 5.65 1.86
CA ILE A 78 -12.33 6.60 2.18
C ILE A 78 -11.45 6.10 3.32
N ALA A 79 -12.04 5.65 4.42
CA ALA A 79 -11.29 5.13 5.58
C ALA A 79 -10.42 3.94 5.18
N SER A 80 -10.98 3.02 4.39
CA SER A 80 -10.27 1.85 3.89
C SER A 80 -9.17 2.22 2.90
N PHE A 81 -9.38 3.25 2.08
CA PHE A 81 -8.36 3.78 1.18
C PHE A 81 -7.17 4.36 1.97
N PHE A 82 -7.43 5.16 3.00
CA PHE A 82 -6.38 5.73 3.86
C PHE A 82 -5.63 4.64 4.64
N ALA A 83 -6.30 3.58 5.07
CA ALA A 83 -5.64 2.43 5.70
C ALA A 83 -4.65 1.76 4.74
N GLY A 84 -5.09 1.46 3.51
CA GLY A 84 -4.23 0.90 2.48
C GLY A 84 -3.06 1.84 2.12
N PHE A 85 -3.34 3.13 1.94
CA PHE A 85 -2.33 4.14 1.60
C PHE A 85 -1.27 4.27 2.69
N SER A 86 -1.68 4.37 3.94
CA SER A 86 -0.76 4.50 5.08
C SER A 86 0.16 3.28 5.18
N SER A 87 -0.37 2.08 4.98
CA SER A 87 0.43 0.86 5.00
C SER A 87 1.46 0.80 3.87
N ALA A 88 1.02 1.09 2.64
CA ALA A 88 1.93 1.17 1.49
C ALA A 88 3.01 2.25 1.69
N PHE A 89 2.66 3.39 2.28
CA PHE A 89 3.62 4.46 2.58
C PHE A 89 4.64 4.06 3.64
N ILE A 90 4.22 3.40 4.73
CA ILE A 90 5.11 2.87 5.76
C ILE A 90 6.08 1.86 5.14
N TYR A 91 5.57 0.95 4.30
CA TYR A 91 6.39 -0.03 3.61
C TYR A 91 7.39 0.62 2.64
N TYR A 92 6.98 1.65 1.91
CA TYR A 92 7.89 2.44 1.07
C TYR A 92 9.03 3.05 1.89
N ARG A 93 8.72 3.67 3.03
CA ARG A 93 9.75 4.25 3.92
C ARG A 93 10.72 3.19 4.44
N TYR A 94 10.19 2.04 4.85
CA TYR A 94 10.99 0.91 5.29
C TYR A 94 11.97 0.46 4.20
N LEU A 95 11.48 0.23 2.97
CA LEU A 95 12.33 -0.18 1.85
C LEU A 95 13.38 0.87 1.50
N LYS A 96 13.00 2.15 1.48
CA LYS A 96 13.94 3.24 1.19
C LYS A 96 15.12 3.23 2.16
N ILE A 97 14.85 3.11 3.47
CA ILE A 97 15.91 3.05 4.49
C ILE A 97 16.75 1.79 4.31
N LYS A 98 16.11 0.64 4.12
CA LYS A 98 16.80 -0.64 3.93
C LYS A 98 17.74 -0.60 2.72
N PHE A 99 17.26 -0.13 1.57
CA PHE A 99 18.04 -0.06 0.33
C PHE A 99 19.17 0.98 0.43
N GLN A 100 18.94 2.11 1.09
CA GLN A 100 20.00 3.08 1.37
C GLN A 100 21.16 2.45 2.15
N HIS A 101 20.84 1.70 3.22
CA HIS A 101 21.85 1.04 4.05
C HIS A 101 22.64 -0.03 3.26
N ILE A 102 21.94 -0.87 2.49
CA ILE A 102 22.59 -1.90 1.64
C ILE A 102 23.50 -1.26 0.59
N HIS A 103 23.03 -0.20 -0.06
CA HIS A 103 23.78 0.48 -1.10
C HIS A 103 25.04 1.17 -0.56
N GLN A 104 24.96 1.82 0.61
CA GLN A 104 26.12 2.39 1.30
C GLN A 104 27.16 1.33 1.65
N PHE A 105 26.72 0.21 2.20
CA PHE A 105 27.62 -0.89 2.57
C PHE A 105 28.36 -1.46 1.34
N LYS A 106 27.62 -1.69 0.24
CA LYS A 106 28.21 -2.17 -1.03
C LYS A 106 29.26 -1.22 -1.57
N ASN A 107 29.04 0.10 -1.51
CA ASN A 107 30.02 1.08 -2.00
C ASN A 107 31.27 1.12 -1.11
N SER A 108 31.12 0.99 0.21
CA SER A 108 32.27 0.95 1.14
C SER A 108 33.13 -0.31 0.99
N GLU A 109 32.56 -1.46 0.64
CA GLU A 109 33.34 -2.66 0.32
C GLU A 109 34.16 -2.50 -0.97
N ILE A 110 33.58 -1.82 -1.98
CA ILE A 110 34.26 -1.59 -3.26
C ILE A 110 35.43 -0.61 -3.10
N GLU A 111 35.28 0.44 -2.28
CA GLU A 111 36.38 1.37 -1.97
C GLU A 111 37.53 0.66 -1.25
N ASN A 112 37.25 -0.20 -0.26
CA ASN A 112 38.28 -0.97 0.46
C ASN A 112 39.02 -1.99 -0.42
N LEU A 113 38.42 -2.46 -1.52
CA LEU A 113 39.08 -3.36 -2.48
C LEU A 113 40.01 -2.61 -3.45
N GLY A 114 39.85 -1.29 -3.60
CA GLY A 114 40.69 -0.46 -4.47
C GLY A 114 41.95 0.10 -3.80
N GLU A 115 42.08 -0.04 -2.47
CA GLU A 115 43.22 0.46 -1.68
C GLU A 115 44.28 -0.61 -1.34
N ASN A 116 44.10 -1.87 -1.77
CA ASN A 116 45.11 -2.94 -1.67
C ASN A 116 45.74 -3.26 -3.04
#